data_AF-A0A7J4FXY4-F1
#
_entry.id   AF-A0A7J4FXY4-F1
#
_cell.length_a   1.000
_cell.length_b   1.000
_cell.length_c   1.000
_cell.angle_alpha   90.00
_cell.angle_beta   90.00
_cell.angle_gamma   90.00
#
_symmetry.space_group_name_H-M   'P 1'
#
loop_
_entity.id
_entity.type
_entity.pdbx_description
1 polymer ?
#
loop_
_entity_poly.entity_id
_entity_poly.type
_entity_poly.pdbx_seq_one_letter_code
_entity_poly.pdbx_strand_id
1 'polypeptide(L)' 'MDPNILSELRDAVDVCEKEFSETSKSISGLEESDYPDAEAYISDFYECIHLFMDKTTDLITAYREYIVALEDVCTGQGE' A
#
# COMPACT_ATOMS: atom_id res chain seq x y z
N MET A 1 -10.54 -22.63 -4.94
CA MET A 1 -10.88 -21.22 -5.18
C MET A 1 -10.95 -21.01 -6.69
N ASP A 2 -11.78 -20.09 -7.19
CA ASP A 2 -11.85 -19.83 -8.64
C ASP A 2 -10.57 -19.07 -9.08
N PRO A 3 -9.75 -19.62 -10.00
CA PRO A 3 -8.55 -18.94 -10.49
C PRO A 3 -8.82 -17.55 -11.08
N ASN A 4 -10.01 -17.32 -11.64
CA ASN A 4 -10.38 -16.01 -12.18
C ASN A 4 -10.53 -14.97 -11.06
N ILE A 5 -11.14 -15.34 -9.93
CA ILE A 5 -11.30 -14.45 -8.77
C ILE A 5 -9.93 -14.11 -8.16
N LEU A 6 -9.01 -15.09 -8.13
CA LEU A 6 -7.65 -14.86 -7.64
C LEU A 6 -6.85 -13.93 -8.56
N SER A 7 -7.01 -14.09 -9.88
CA SER A 7 -6.43 -13.17 -10.87
C SER A 7 -6.99 -11.76 -10.72
N GLU A 8 -8.32 -11.60 -10.58
CA GLU A 8 -8.95 -10.30 -10.38
C GLU A 8 -8.49 -9.62 -9.09
N LEU A 9 -8.34 -10.37 -7.99
CA LEU A 9 -7.81 -9.85 -6.73
C LEU A 9 -6.37 -9.36 -6.88
N ARG A 10 -5.53 -10.13 -7.59
CA ARG A 10 -4.14 -9.75 -7.86
C ARG A 10 -4.05 -8.48 -8.69
N ASP A 11 -4.81 -8.41 -9.78
CA ASP A 11 -4.85 -7.23 -10.66
C ASP A 11 -5.32 -5.98 -9.87
N ALA A 12 -6.31 -6.13 -8.99
CA ALA A 12 -6.77 -5.05 -8.13
C ALA A 12 -5.67 -4.56 -7.17
N VAL A 13 -4.94 -5.47 -6.53
CA VAL A 13 -3.83 -5.11 -5.62
C VAL A 13 -2.70 -4.43 -6.39
N ASP A 14 -2.35 -4.92 -7.58
CA ASP A 14 -1.32 -4.31 -8.43
C ASP A 14 -1.70 -2.88 -8.87
N VAL A 15 -2.97 -2.63 -9.22
CA VAL A 15 -3.48 -1.29 -9.53
C VAL A 15 -3.39 -0.37 -8.31
N CYS A 16 -3.91 -0.82 -7.16
CA CYS A 16 -3.91 -0.02 -5.94
C CYS A 16 -2.49 0.31 -5.46
N GLU A 17 -1.55 -0.63 -5.53
CA GLU A 17 -0.15 -0.37 -5.19
C GLU A 17 0.49 0.65 -6.12
N LYS A 18 0.22 0.55 -7.42
CA LYS A 18 0.74 1.52 -8.39
C LYS A 18 0.21 2.93 -8.11
N GLU A 19 -1.09 3.09 -7.96
CA GLU A 19 -1.73 4.39 -7.67
C GLU A 19 -1.21 4.96 -6.33
N PHE A 20 -1.06 4.11 -5.32
CA PHE A 20 -0.49 4.49 -4.04
C PHE A 20 0.98 4.91 -4.18
N SER A 21 1.80 4.19 -4.93
CA SER A 21 3.22 4.53 -5.16
C SER A 21 3.40 5.86 -5.90
N GLU A 22 2.54 6.16 -6.87
CA GLU A 22 2.57 7.43 -7.60
C GLU A 22 2.15 8.60 -6.69
N THR A 23 1.13 8.38 -5.86
CA THR A 23 0.64 9.38 -4.91
C THR A 23 1.64 9.62 -3.77
N SER A 24 2.21 8.55 -3.21
CA SER A 24 3.16 8.64 -2.09
C SER A 24 4.44 9.37 -2.48
N LYS A 25 4.94 9.22 -3.72
CA LYS A 25 6.07 10.00 -4.23
C LYS A 25 5.82 11.51 -4.16
N SER A 26 4.61 11.94 -4.52
CA SER A 26 4.23 13.36 -4.53
C SER A 26 4.16 13.94 -3.12
N ILE A 27 3.92 13.09 -2.12
CA ILE A 27 3.77 13.46 -0.71
C ILE A 27 5.10 13.35 0.04
N SER A 28 5.92 12.33 -0.27
CA SER A 28 7.20 12.05 0.38
C SER A 28 8.26 13.14 0.18
N GLY A 29 8.09 14.00 -0.83
CA GLY A 29 8.97 15.13 -1.10
C GLY A 29 8.54 16.42 -0.40
N LEU A 30 7.49 16.40 0.42
CA LEU A 30 7.07 17.55 1.22
C LEU A 30 7.87 17.55 2.54
N GLU A 31 8.60 18.61 2.81
CA GLU A 31 9.35 18.78 4.07
C GLU A 31 8.70 19.84 4.96
N GLU A 32 8.93 19.73 6.28
CA GLU A 32 8.45 20.72 7.25
C GLU A 32 9.04 22.12 6.98
N SER A 33 10.26 22.18 6.42
CA SER A 33 10.92 23.43 6.02
C SER A 33 10.22 24.18 4.88
N ASP A 34 9.33 23.53 4.13
CA ASP A 34 8.58 24.18 3.03
C ASP A 34 7.45 25.08 3.55
N TYR A 35 7.06 24.97 4.83
CA TYR A 35 5.90 25.68 5.40
C TYR A 35 6.15 26.21 6.83
N PRO A 36 6.92 27.30 6.99
CA PRO A 36 7.39 27.80 8.30
C PRO A 36 6.32 28.50 9.17
N ASP A 37 5.10 28.73 8.69
CA ASP A 37 4.14 29.66 9.32
C ASP A 37 3.09 28.98 10.24
N ALA A 38 3.09 27.65 10.41
CA ALA A 38 2.17 26.94 11.31
C ALA A 38 2.78 25.68 11.94
N GLU A 39 3.86 25.87 12.72
CA GLU A 39 4.72 24.80 13.27
C GLU A 39 3.98 23.64 13.98
N ALA A 40 2.87 23.90 14.70
CA ALA A 40 2.17 22.83 15.41
C ALA A 40 1.21 22.01 14.54
N TYR A 41 0.51 22.64 13.59
CA TYR A 41 -0.49 21.96 12.75
C TYR A 41 0.17 21.18 11.60
N ILE A 42 1.37 21.60 11.21
CA ILE A 42 2.12 21.04 10.09
C ILE A 42 2.92 19.81 10.51
N SER A 43 3.52 19.82 11.71
CA SER A 43 4.28 18.67 12.23
C SER A 43 3.37 17.44 12.44
N ASP A 44 2.24 17.61 13.14
CA ASP A 44 1.24 16.55 13.35
C ASP A 44 0.68 16.02 12.01
N PHE A 45 0.51 16.90 11.03
CA PHE A 45 0.04 16.54 9.70
C PHE A 45 1.05 15.67 8.95
N TYR A 46 2.34 16.03 8.96
CA TYR A 46 3.39 15.24 8.32
C TYR A 46 3.57 13.89 9.00
N GLU A 47 3.60 13.85 10.33
CA GLU A 47 3.67 12.59 11.08
C GLU A 47 2.48 11.67 10.74
N CYS A 48 1.26 12.22 10.71
CA CYS A 48 0.07 11.46 10.34
C CYS A 48 0.13 10.93 8.90
N ILE A 49 0.62 11.73 7.96
CA ILE A 49 0.75 11.34 6.56
C ILE A 49 1.80 10.24 6.38
N HIS A 50 2.96 10.37 7.01
CA HIS A 50 4.00 9.33 6.95
C HIS A 50 3.51 8.03 7.58
N LEU A 51 2.85 8.11 8.74
CA LEU A 51 2.24 6.94 9.38
C LEU A 51 1.15 6.28 8.52
N PHE A 52 0.34 7.08 7.81
CA PHE A 52 -0.63 6.58 6.86
C PHE A 52 0.04 5.84 5.69
N MET A 53 1.14 6.39 5.17
CA MET A 53 1.90 5.75 4.09
C MET A 53 2.51 4.42 4.52
N ASP A 54 3.09 4.36 5.72
CA ASP A 54 3.67 3.14 6.27
C ASP A 54 2.61 2.05 6.44
N LYS A 55 1.48 2.38 7.09
CA LYS A 55 0.38 1.42 7.28
C LYS A 55 -0.24 0.93 5.97
N THR A 56 -0.29 1.78 4.96
CA THR A 56 -0.81 1.40 3.64
C THR A 56 0.17 0.46 2.93
N THR A 57 1.47 0.69 3.10
CA THR A 57 2.52 -0.22 2.60
C THR A 57 2.41 -1.60 3.27
N ASP A 58 2.29 -1.63 4.59
CA ASP A 58 2.11 -2.89 5.34
C ASP A 58 0.86 -3.66 4.87
N LEU A 59 -0.24 -2.94 4.61
CA LEU A 59 -1.47 -3.53 4.11
C LEU A 59 -1.29 -4.15 2.71
N ILE A 60 -0.61 -3.46 1.79
CA ILE A 60 -0.31 -3.98 0.45
C ILE A 60 0.54 -5.25 0.56
N THR A 61 1.56 -5.24 1.41
CA THR A 61 2.39 -6.42 1.67
C THR A 61 1.56 -7.60 2.17
N ALA A 62 0.68 -7.38 3.15
CA ALA A 62 -0.20 -8.42 3.67
C ALA A 62 -1.14 -9.00 2.59
N TYR A 63 -1.68 -8.17 1.69
CA TYR A 63 -2.46 -8.64 0.56
C TYR A 63 -1.64 -9.48 -0.42
N ARG A 64 -0.39 -9.09 -0.72
CA ARG A 64 0.50 -9.87 -1.57
C ARG A 64 0.82 -11.24 -0.97
N GLU A 65 1.14 -11.29 0.32
CA GLU A 65 1.38 -12.55 1.04
C GLU A 65 0.14 -13.46 1.02
N TYR A 66 -1.04 -12.89 1.23
CA TYR A 66 -2.30 -13.61 1.17
C TYR A 66 -2.58 -14.18 -0.23
N ILE A 67 -2.35 -13.40 -1.29
CA ILE A 67 -2.49 -13.86 -2.68
C ILE A 67 -1.56 -15.05 -2.94
N VAL A 68 -0.29 -14.95 -2.55
CA VAL A 68 0.69 -16.05 -2.71
C VAL A 68 0.23 -17.30 -1.98
N ALA A 69 -0.23 -17.18 -0.73
CA ALA A 69 -0.74 -18.32 0.03
C ALA A 69 -1.96 -18.97 -0.65
N LEU A 70 -2.83 -18.18 -1.28
CA LEU A 70 -3.97 -18.69 -2.04
C LEU A 70 -3.54 -19.35 -3.37
N GLU A 71 -2.54 -18.81 -4.05
CA GLU A 71 -1.95 -19.40 -5.26
C GLU A 71 -1.31 -20.77 -4.94
N ASP A 72 -0.58 -20.87 -3.82
CA ASP A 72 0.02 -22.12 -3.33
C ASP A 72 -1.04 -23.17 -2.99
N VAL A 73 -2.14 -22.79 -2.33
CA VAL A 73 -3.24 -23.72 -2.05
C VAL A 73 -3.92 -24.20 -3.35
N CYS A 74 -4.05 -23.34 -4.36
CA CYS A 74 -4.65 -23.72 -5.64
C CYS A 74 -3.75 -24.63 -6.47
N THR A 75 -2.43 -24.50 -6.35
CA THR A 75 -1.44 -25.27 -7.11
C THR A 75 -0.94 -26.53 -6.37
N GLY A 76 -1.01 -26.55 -5.03
CA GLY A 76 -0.59 -27.65 -4.15
C GLY A 76 -1.66 -28.72 -3.89
N GLN A 77 -2.90 -28.57 -4.35
CA GLN A 77 -3.96 -29.59 -4.26
C GLN A 77 -3.79 -30.78 -5.24
N GLY A 78 -2.59 -30.99 -5.77
CA GLY A 78 -2.24 -32.02 -6.74
C GLY A 78 -1.36 -33.17 -6.23
N GLU A 79 -1.06 -33.25 -4.93
CA GLU A 79 -0.35 -34.36 -4.29
C GLU A 79 -1.26 -35.25 -3.43
#